data_AF-A0AAU9UEX7-F1
#
_entry.id   AF-A0AAU9UEX7-F1
#
_cell.length_a   1.000
_cell.length_b   1.000
_cell.length_c   1.000
_cell.angle_alpha   90.00
_cell.angle_beta   90.00
_cell.angle_gamma   90.00
#
_symmetry.space_group_name_H-M   'P 1'
#
loop_
_entity.id
_entity.type
_entity.pdbx_description
1 polymer ?
#
loop_
_entity_poly.entity_id
_entity_poly.type
_entity_poly.pdbx_seq_one_letter_code
_entity_poly.pdbx_strand_id
1 'polypeptide(L)'
;MDSTEERFAALQAQNLELQAMLKKLQQQQQQTVPDHTILSPLSVRYPQGVEDIVTQPPLKNKYLTLKAELIRRLSSSEEQRFRQLIDEKELGDWRPSQFLRHLRSLAEVTLSDENILRQLWMRRLPQHLQAILAAQAELSLEKVAEVADKILEVSLKTPAPHPGKYIPRRTFKSAWTSFQGR
;
A
#
# COMPACT_ATOMS: atom_id res chain seq x y z
N MET A 1 3.79 -72.21 20.70
CA MET A 1 3.93 -70.83 21.17
C MET A 1 2.79 -70.03 20.59
N ASP A 2 2.11 -69.27 21.43
CA ASP A 2 0.72 -68.86 21.25
C ASP A 2 0.62 -67.62 20.34
N SER A 3 -0.29 -67.67 19.35
CA SER A 3 -0.50 -66.60 18.36
C SER A 3 -0.87 -65.25 19.00
N THR A 4 -1.31 -65.27 20.25
CA THR A 4 -1.61 -64.07 21.05
C THR A 4 -0.34 -63.33 21.50
N GLU A 5 0.75 -64.02 21.80
CA GLU A 5 2.03 -63.42 22.22
C GLU A 5 2.71 -62.67 21.07
N GLU A 6 2.70 -63.24 19.87
CA GLU A 6 3.24 -62.57 18.67
C GLU A 6 2.45 -61.29 18.34
N ARG A 7 1.13 -61.31 18.48
CA ARG A 7 0.28 -60.13 18.24
C ARG A 7 0.52 -59.05 19.30
N PHE A 8 0.78 -59.45 20.55
CA PHE A 8 1.12 -58.52 21.62
C PHE A 8 2.50 -57.88 21.41
N ALA A 9 3.49 -58.67 20.98
CA ALA A 9 4.82 -58.18 20.64
C ALA A 9 4.80 -57.20 19.44
N ALA A 10 4.02 -57.50 18.40
CA ALA A 10 3.84 -56.61 17.25
C ALA A 10 3.19 -55.28 17.63
N LEU A 11 2.15 -55.31 18.48
CA LEU A 11 1.51 -54.11 19.01
C LEU A 11 2.47 -53.28 19.87
N GLN A 12 3.33 -53.92 20.65
CA GLN A 12 4.35 -53.22 21.44
C GLN A 12 5.38 -52.52 20.55
N ALA A 13 5.89 -53.22 19.53
CA ALA A 13 6.83 -52.64 18.57
C ALA A 13 6.24 -51.41 17.87
N GLN A 14 4.98 -51.51 17.42
CA GLN A 14 4.28 -50.39 16.79
C GLN A 14 4.05 -49.21 17.75
N ASN A 15 3.75 -49.48 19.03
CA ASN A 15 3.59 -48.43 20.04
C ASN A 15 4.93 -47.70 20.31
N LEU A 16 6.03 -48.44 20.36
CA LEU A 16 7.37 -47.87 20.53
C LEU A 16 7.77 -47.00 19.33
N GLU A 17 7.47 -47.44 18.11
CA GLU A 17 7.68 -46.63 16.90
C GLU A 17 6.87 -45.33 16.92
N LEU A 18 5.59 -45.41 17.30
CA LEU A 18 4.74 -44.23 17.47
C LEU A 18 5.33 -43.23 18.49
N GLN A 19 5.83 -43.73 19.62
CA GLN A 19 6.51 -42.89 20.61
C GLN A 19 7.79 -42.25 20.06
N ALA A 20 8.58 -42.99 19.28
CA ALA A 20 9.78 -42.46 18.64
C ALA A 20 9.44 -41.38 17.60
N MET A 21 8.35 -41.56 16.85
CA MET A 21 7.87 -40.61 15.86
C MET A 21 7.35 -39.31 16.51
N LEU A 22 6.59 -39.43 17.60
CA LEU A 22 6.16 -38.28 18.41
C LEU A 22 7.35 -37.49 18.98
N LYS A 23 8.37 -38.19 19.50
CA LYS A 23 9.61 -37.57 19.95
C LYS A 23 10.33 -36.83 18.82
N LYS A 24 10.43 -37.44 17.64
CA LYS A 24 11.03 -36.79 16.46
C LYS A 24 10.26 -35.54 16.04
N LEU A 25 8.93 -35.56 16.04
CA LEU A 25 8.11 -34.38 15.74
C LEU A 25 8.33 -33.25 16.75
N GLN A 26 8.40 -33.57 18.04
CA GLN A 26 8.75 -32.58 19.06
C GLN A 26 10.16 -32.02 18.88
N GLN A 27 11.13 -32.89 18.55
CA GLN A 27 12.50 -32.47 18.32
C GLN A 27 12.64 -31.63 17.05
N GLN A 28 11.86 -31.92 16.00
CA GLN A 28 11.82 -31.13 14.76
C GLN A 28 11.18 -29.75 14.98
N GLN A 29 10.15 -29.66 15.83
CA GLN A 29 9.58 -28.38 16.30
C GLN A 29 10.57 -27.59 17.16
N GLN A 30 11.51 -28.27 17.84
CA GLN A 30 12.58 -27.68 18.66
C GLN A 30 13.91 -27.57 17.93
N GLN A 31 14.01 -28.02 16.67
CA GLN A 31 15.19 -27.86 15.83
C GLN A 31 15.27 -26.38 15.47
N THR A 32 15.85 -25.60 16.38
CA THR A 32 16.15 -24.20 16.17
C THR A 32 17.23 -24.13 15.10
N VAL A 33 16.85 -23.69 13.90
CA VAL A 33 17.82 -23.17 12.93
C VAL A 33 18.67 -22.14 13.67
N PRO A 34 20.01 -22.27 13.65
CA PRO A 34 20.86 -21.47 14.52
C PRO A 34 20.67 -19.98 14.21
N ASP A 35 20.53 -19.16 15.26
CA ASP A 35 20.06 -17.76 15.21
C ASP A 35 20.75 -16.95 14.10
N HIS A 36 22.06 -17.13 13.89
CA HIS A 36 22.83 -16.45 12.83
C HIS A 36 22.36 -16.72 11.38
N THR A 37 21.82 -17.91 11.10
CA THR A 37 21.40 -18.31 9.75
C THR A 37 20.07 -17.65 9.35
N ILE A 38 19.19 -17.39 10.32
CA ILE A 38 17.88 -16.76 10.08
C ILE A 38 17.96 -15.24 10.22
N LEU A 39 18.80 -14.74 11.13
CA LEU A 39 18.92 -13.30 11.36
C LEU A 39 19.72 -12.59 10.26
N SER A 40 20.71 -13.25 9.64
CA SER A 40 21.54 -12.61 8.60
C SER A 40 20.76 -12.21 7.34
N PRO A 41 19.86 -13.02 6.74
CA PRO A 41 19.10 -12.61 5.56
C PRO A 41 17.99 -11.61 5.92
N LEU A 42 17.44 -11.72 7.14
CA LEU A 42 16.36 -10.85 7.63
C LEU A 42 16.86 -9.45 7.97
N SER A 43 18.03 -9.34 8.62
CA SER A 43 18.68 -8.05 8.91
C SER A 43 19.05 -7.29 7.64
N VAL A 44 19.38 -8.00 6.56
CA VAL A 44 19.67 -7.40 5.25
C VAL A 44 18.40 -6.89 4.56
N ARG A 45 17.26 -7.58 4.70
CA ARG A 45 16.00 -7.16 4.06
C ARG A 45 15.19 -6.13 4.85
N TYR A 46 15.25 -6.15 6.18
CA TYR A 46 14.40 -5.31 7.04
C TYR A 46 15.19 -4.64 8.18
N PRO A 47 16.27 -3.90 7.89
CA PRO A 47 17.20 -3.41 8.92
C PRO A 47 16.50 -2.63 10.04
N GLN A 48 15.53 -1.76 9.70
CA GLN A 48 14.86 -0.92 10.69
C GLN A 48 13.85 -1.65 11.62
N GLY A 49 13.53 -2.93 11.38
CA GLY A 49 12.50 -3.65 12.13
C GLY A 49 13.02 -4.76 13.05
N VAL A 50 14.25 -5.21 12.85
CA VAL A 50 14.83 -6.39 13.52
C VAL A 50 16.11 -6.13 14.32
N GLU A 51 16.73 -4.95 14.24
CA GLU A 51 18.00 -4.64 14.93
C GLU A 51 17.94 -4.89 16.45
N ASP A 52 16.86 -4.51 17.12
CA ASP A 52 16.68 -4.72 18.56
C ASP A 52 16.40 -6.20 18.91
N ILE A 53 15.72 -6.94 18.04
CA ILE A 53 15.46 -8.38 18.22
C ILE A 53 16.77 -9.19 18.05
N VAL A 54 17.67 -8.71 17.18
CA VAL A 54 19.03 -9.25 17.02
C VAL A 54 19.89 -8.91 18.24
N THR A 55 19.74 -7.70 18.80
CA THR A 55 20.54 -7.20 19.93
C THR A 55 20.09 -7.79 21.28
N GLN A 56 18.81 -8.13 21.44
CA GLN A 56 18.25 -8.76 22.63
C GLN A 56 17.45 -10.03 22.28
N PRO A 57 18.12 -11.19 22.08
CA PRO A 57 17.45 -12.41 21.72
C PRO A 57 16.63 -12.98 22.91
N PRO A 58 15.37 -13.41 22.69
CA PRO A 58 14.55 -14.02 23.74
C PRO A 58 15.12 -15.37 24.23
N LEU A 59 14.94 -15.66 25.51
CA LEU A 59 15.56 -16.83 26.17
C LEU A 59 14.87 -18.18 25.85
N LYS A 60 13.60 -18.18 25.41
CA LYS A 60 12.81 -19.37 25.06
C LYS A 60 11.96 -19.12 23.81
N ASN A 61 11.65 -20.18 23.05
CA ASN A 61 10.83 -20.13 21.83
C ASN A 61 11.28 -19.07 20.81
N LYS A 62 12.61 -18.91 20.65
CA LYS A 62 13.26 -17.87 19.86
C LYS A 62 12.64 -17.65 18.49
N TYR A 63 12.50 -18.72 17.71
CA TYR A 63 11.94 -18.65 16.37
C TYR A 63 10.48 -18.19 16.36
N LEU A 64 9.64 -18.71 17.27
CA LEU A 64 8.22 -18.35 17.34
C LEU A 64 8.04 -16.90 17.80
N THR A 65 8.80 -16.47 18.80
CA THR A 65 8.79 -15.09 19.30
C THR A 65 9.30 -14.13 18.23
N LEU A 66 10.41 -14.46 17.56
CA LEU A 66 10.96 -13.69 16.44
C LEU A 66 9.95 -13.56 15.30
N LYS A 67 9.33 -14.68 14.90
CA LYS A 67 8.30 -14.71 13.85
C LYS A 67 7.09 -13.85 14.24
N ALA A 68 6.60 -13.98 15.48
CA ALA A 68 5.46 -13.21 15.96
C ALA A 68 5.76 -11.71 16.02
N GLU A 69 6.92 -11.32 16.54
CA GLU A 69 7.33 -9.91 16.61
C GLU A 69 7.57 -9.31 15.23
N LEU A 70 8.19 -10.06 14.31
CA LEU A 70 8.35 -9.66 12.91
C LEU A 70 7.01 -9.36 12.25
N ILE A 71 6.06 -10.30 12.35
CA ILE A 71 4.71 -10.11 11.80
C ILE A 71 4.07 -8.89 12.44
N ARG A 72 4.08 -8.79 13.78
CA ARG A 72 3.45 -7.67 14.50
C ARG A 72 4.00 -6.31 14.05
N ARG A 73 5.32 -6.18 13.98
CA ARG A 73 5.99 -4.91 13.66
C ARG A 73 5.83 -4.52 12.20
N LEU A 74 6.04 -5.48 11.28
CA LEU A 74 5.85 -5.24 9.85
C LEU A 74 4.40 -4.87 9.56
N SER A 75 3.43 -5.61 10.10
CA SER A 75 2.01 -5.29 9.94
C SER A 75 1.65 -3.93 10.54
N SER A 76 2.19 -3.56 11.71
CA SER A 76 1.94 -2.22 12.28
C SER A 76 2.52 -1.09 11.42
N SER A 77 3.68 -1.32 10.78
CA SER A 77 4.32 -0.38 9.87
C SER A 77 3.54 -0.24 8.57
N GLU A 78 3.05 -1.36 8.01
CA GLU A 78 2.15 -1.36 6.86
C GLU A 78 0.84 -0.63 7.15
N GLU A 79 0.21 -0.90 8.29
CA GLU A 79 -1.02 -0.22 8.71
C GLU A 79 -0.79 1.29 8.93
N GLN A 80 0.34 1.68 9.50
CA GLN A 80 0.69 3.09 9.67
C GLN A 80 0.90 3.78 8.32
N ARG A 81 1.57 3.14 7.36
CA ARG A 81 1.74 3.65 5.99
C ARG A 81 0.42 3.72 5.24
N PHE A 82 -0.44 2.72 5.39
CA PHE A 82 -1.78 2.74 4.82
C PHE A 82 -2.62 3.89 5.41
N ARG A 83 -2.59 4.07 6.75
CA ARG A 83 -3.21 5.23 7.40
C ARG A 83 -2.65 6.54 6.87
N GLN A 84 -1.33 6.67 6.72
CA GLN A 84 -0.72 7.84 6.08
C GLN A 84 -1.27 8.05 4.68
N LEU A 85 -1.36 7.02 3.84
CA LEU A 85 -1.91 7.11 2.48
C LEU A 85 -3.37 7.61 2.44
N ILE A 86 -4.16 7.31 3.48
CA ILE A 86 -5.56 7.72 3.62
C ILE A 86 -5.69 9.10 4.30
N ASP A 87 -4.83 9.41 5.27
CA ASP A 87 -4.84 10.66 6.03
C ASP A 87 -4.05 11.78 5.35
N GLU A 88 -3.19 11.45 4.39
CA GLU A 88 -2.38 12.42 3.64
C GLU A 88 -3.30 13.44 2.96
N LYS A 89 -3.01 14.70 3.28
CA LYS A 89 -3.84 15.85 2.94
C LYS A 89 -3.89 16.05 1.42
N GLU A 90 -4.94 16.75 0.98
CA GLU A 90 -5.19 17.15 -0.41
C GLU A 90 -3.92 17.60 -1.15
N LEU A 91 -3.91 17.45 -2.49
CA LEU A 91 -2.80 17.79 -3.40
C LEU A 91 -2.10 19.13 -3.05
N GLY A 92 -2.83 20.11 -2.51
CA GLY A 92 -2.29 21.38 -2.04
C GLY A 92 -1.59 22.12 -3.17
N ASP A 93 -0.35 22.57 -2.91
CA ASP A 93 0.51 23.23 -3.90
C ASP A 93 1.43 22.25 -4.67
N TRP A 94 1.27 20.94 -4.46
CA TRP A 94 2.15 19.95 -5.08
C TRP A 94 1.76 19.72 -6.53
N ARG A 95 2.77 19.49 -7.37
CA ARG A 95 2.52 19.04 -8.74
C ARG A 95 1.91 17.64 -8.72
N PRO A 96 0.84 17.37 -9.51
CA PRO A 96 0.23 16.05 -9.65
C PRO A 96 1.24 14.90 -9.84
N SER A 97 2.31 15.09 -10.62
CA SER A 97 3.38 14.09 -10.80
C SER A 97 4.26 13.87 -9.58
N GLN A 98 4.57 14.92 -8.82
CA GLN A 98 5.35 14.83 -7.59
C GLN A 98 4.54 14.11 -6.51
N PHE A 99 3.26 14.45 -6.39
CA PHE A 99 2.34 13.78 -5.48
C PHE A 99 2.17 12.29 -5.82
N LEU A 100 2.05 11.95 -7.10
CA LEU A 100 2.00 10.54 -7.53
C LEU A 100 3.26 9.76 -7.11
N ARG A 101 4.46 10.34 -7.30
CA ARG A 101 5.71 9.70 -6.91
C ARG A 101 5.79 9.48 -5.39
N HIS A 102 5.29 10.44 -4.62
CA HIS A 102 5.22 10.31 -3.17
C HIS A 102 4.28 9.18 -2.75
N LEU A 103 3.06 9.15 -3.29
CA LEU A 103 2.11 8.06 -3.05
C LEU A 103 2.69 6.70 -3.48
N ARG A 104 3.41 6.64 -4.60
CA ARG A 104 4.08 5.41 -5.06
C ARG A 104 5.15 4.96 -4.06
N SER A 105 5.94 5.87 -3.50
CA SER A 105 6.96 5.52 -2.50
C SER A 105 6.36 4.98 -1.19
N LEU A 106 5.15 5.42 -0.83
CA LEU A 106 4.40 4.91 0.33
C LEU A 106 3.72 3.57 -0.01
N ALA A 107 3.24 3.43 -1.24
CA ALA A 107 2.55 2.25 -1.76
C ALA A 107 3.49 1.10 -2.13
N GLU A 108 4.73 1.33 -2.55
CA GLU A 108 5.68 0.28 -2.99
C GLU A 108 5.88 -0.82 -1.94
N VAL A 109 5.66 -0.51 -0.66
CA VAL A 109 5.78 -1.48 0.43
C VAL A 109 4.44 -2.08 0.88
N THR A 110 3.30 -1.49 0.50
CA THR A 110 1.97 -1.87 1.03
C THR A 110 0.94 -2.25 -0.03
N LEU A 111 1.01 -1.69 -1.24
CA LEU A 111 0.04 -1.84 -2.32
C LEU A 111 0.77 -2.06 -3.66
N SER A 112 0.72 -3.29 -4.18
CA SER A 112 1.24 -3.61 -5.51
C SER A 112 0.25 -3.29 -6.65
N ASP A 113 -0.98 -2.88 -6.34
CA ASP A 113 -2.02 -2.62 -7.33
C ASP A 113 -2.01 -1.16 -7.80
N GLU A 114 -1.54 -0.96 -9.05
CA GLU A 114 -1.49 0.33 -9.71
C GLU A 114 -2.88 0.96 -9.92
N ASN A 115 -3.94 0.14 -10.03
CA ASN A 115 -5.30 0.63 -10.18
C ASN A 115 -5.83 1.29 -8.89
N ILE A 116 -5.48 0.73 -7.72
CA ILE A 116 -5.83 1.33 -6.43
C ILE A 116 -5.09 2.66 -6.26
N LEU A 117 -3.79 2.67 -6.58
CA LEU A 117 -2.97 3.89 -6.56
C LEU A 117 -3.55 4.97 -7.48
N ARG A 118 -3.97 4.60 -8.69
CA ARG A 118 -4.63 5.50 -9.65
C ARG A 118 -5.91 6.10 -9.08
N GLN A 119 -6.79 5.27 -8.51
CA GLN A 119 -8.04 5.75 -7.94
C GLN A 119 -7.81 6.69 -6.76
N LEU A 120 -6.87 6.36 -5.88
CA LEU A 120 -6.53 7.21 -4.74
C LEU A 120 -5.97 8.55 -5.20
N TRP A 121 -5.01 8.54 -6.12
CA TRP A 121 -4.43 9.74 -6.70
C TRP A 121 -5.51 10.60 -7.38
N MET A 122 -6.36 10.01 -8.23
CA MET A 122 -7.48 10.70 -8.88
C MET A 122 -8.43 11.36 -7.89
N ARG A 123 -8.81 10.67 -6.80
CA ARG A 123 -9.73 11.23 -5.78
C ARG A 123 -9.18 12.44 -5.05
N ARG A 124 -7.87 12.64 -5.03
CA ARG A 124 -7.18 13.75 -4.37
C ARG A 124 -6.90 14.94 -5.29
N LEU A 125 -7.11 14.80 -6.60
CA LEU A 125 -6.97 15.90 -7.55
C LEU A 125 -8.19 16.83 -7.52
N PRO A 126 -8.05 18.12 -7.88
CA PRO A 126 -9.17 19.01 -8.13
C PRO A 126 -10.17 18.45 -9.17
N GLN A 127 -11.46 18.70 -8.97
CA GLN A 127 -12.55 18.14 -9.80
C GLN A 127 -12.39 18.44 -11.31
N HIS A 128 -11.86 19.61 -11.67
CA HIS A 128 -11.62 19.98 -13.06
C HIS A 128 -10.52 19.12 -13.72
N LEU A 129 -9.47 18.73 -12.96
CA LEU A 129 -8.46 17.79 -13.44
C LEU A 129 -9.06 16.39 -13.57
N GLN A 130 -9.82 15.93 -12.57
CA GLN A 130 -10.45 14.60 -12.60
C GLN A 130 -11.30 14.39 -13.86
N ALA A 131 -12.11 15.38 -14.25
CA ALA A 131 -12.97 15.29 -15.42
C ALA A 131 -12.18 15.12 -16.74
N ILE A 132 -11.05 15.81 -16.86
CA ILE A 132 -10.19 15.74 -18.06
C ILE A 132 -9.43 14.41 -18.08
N LEU A 133 -8.90 13.99 -16.92
CA LEU A 133 -8.09 12.79 -16.77
C LEU A 133 -8.91 11.49 -16.83
N ALA A 134 -10.21 11.54 -16.51
CA ALA A 134 -11.12 10.39 -16.61
C ALA A 134 -11.24 9.85 -18.05
N ALA A 135 -11.08 10.70 -19.06
CA ALA A 135 -11.08 10.29 -20.47
C ALA A 135 -9.78 9.60 -20.91
N GLN A 136 -8.74 9.59 -20.06
CA GLN A 136 -7.40 9.05 -20.37
C GLN A 136 -7.11 7.75 -19.62
N ALA A 137 -8.10 6.86 -19.54
CA ALA A 137 -8.00 5.57 -18.84
C ALA A 137 -6.93 4.63 -19.44
N GLU A 138 -6.69 4.71 -20.76
CA GLU A 138 -5.74 3.85 -21.49
C GLU A 138 -4.26 4.25 -21.31
N LEU A 139 -3.99 5.41 -20.70
CA LEU A 139 -2.62 5.90 -20.50
C LEU A 139 -2.06 5.41 -19.16
N SER A 140 -0.76 5.12 -19.14
CA SER A 140 -0.04 4.78 -17.90
C SER A 140 -0.13 5.92 -16.89
N LEU A 141 -0.11 5.58 -15.60
CA LEU A 141 -0.35 6.54 -14.53
C LEU A 141 0.67 7.69 -14.54
N GLU A 142 1.91 7.43 -14.96
CA GLU A 142 2.96 8.45 -15.12
C GLU A 142 2.62 9.46 -16.20
N LYS A 143 2.15 8.99 -17.37
CA LYS A 143 1.78 9.87 -18.49
C LYS A 143 0.57 10.73 -18.14
N VAL A 144 -0.39 10.16 -17.42
CA VAL A 144 -1.57 10.90 -16.92
C VAL A 144 -1.14 11.99 -15.93
N ALA A 145 -0.14 11.72 -15.09
CA ALA A 145 0.38 12.71 -14.16
C ALA A 145 1.15 13.84 -14.86
N GLU A 146 1.91 13.56 -15.92
CA GLU A 146 2.53 14.60 -16.75
C GLU A 146 1.51 15.49 -17.46
N VAL A 147 0.41 14.91 -17.93
CA VAL A 147 -0.71 15.66 -18.52
C VAL A 147 -1.37 16.53 -17.46
N ALA A 148 -1.59 16.00 -16.25
CA ALA A 148 -2.16 16.74 -15.13
C ALA A 148 -1.30 17.96 -14.74
N ASP A 149 0.04 17.81 -14.72
CA ASP A 149 0.97 18.93 -14.48
C ASP A 149 0.79 20.05 -15.51
N LYS A 150 0.71 19.70 -16.80
CA LYS A 150 0.52 20.67 -17.89
C LYS A 150 -0.80 21.43 -17.77
N ILE A 151 -1.88 20.72 -17.42
CA ILE A 151 -3.20 21.35 -17.23
C ILE A 151 -3.15 22.32 -16.04
N LEU A 152 -2.53 21.92 -14.93
CA LEU A 152 -2.37 22.76 -13.75
C LEU A 152 -1.58 24.03 -14.07
N GLU A 153 -0.47 23.93 -14.83
CA GLU A 153 0.32 25.09 -15.27
C GLU A 153 -0.46 26.06 -16.16
N VAL A 154 -1.35 25.55 -17.03
CA VAL A 154 -2.20 26.39 -17.89
C VAL A 154 -3.28 27.09 -17.07
N SER A 155 -3.86 26.40 -16.07
CA SER A 155 -4.91 26.97 -15.22
C SER A 155 -4.39 28.13 -14.37
N LEU A 156 -3.16 28.02 -13.82
CA LEU A 156 -2.49 29.06 -13.04
C LEU A 156 -2.06 30.29 -13.87
N LYS A 157 -1.92 30.14 -15.20
CA LYS A 157 -1.51 31.22 -16.13
C LYS A 157 -2.69 32.05 -16.65
N THR A 158 -3.92 31.82 -16.18
CA THR A 158 -5.04 32.69 -16.56
C THR A 158 -4.88 34.04 -15.84
N PRO A 159 -4.56 35.15 -16.53
CA PRO A 159 -4.55 36.45 -15.88
C PRO A 159 -5.95 36.72 -15.33
N ALA A 160 -6.01 37.16 -14.07
CA ALA A 160 -7.25 37.60 -13.45
C ALA A 160 -8.01 38.52 -14.42
N PRO A 161 -9.35 38.36 -14.57
CA PRO A 161 -10.12 39.29 -15.37
C PRO A 161 -9.86 40.70 -14.84
N HIS A 162 -9.18 41.50 -15.65
CA HIS A 162 -8.80 42.88 -15.37
C HIS A 162 -10.01 43.61 -14.74
N PRO A 163 -9.88 44.17 -13.52
CA PRO A 163 -10.94 44.98 -12.94
C PRO A 163 -11.00 46.28 -13.75
N GLY A 164 -11.80 46.33 -14.81
CA GLY A 164 -11.90 47.59 -15.55
C GLY A 164 -12.61 47.65 -16.89
N LYS A 165 -13.09 46.55 -17.48
CA LYS A 165 -13.91 46.64 -18.71
C LYS A 165 -15.08 45.67 -18.72
N TYR A 166 -16.02 45.88 -17.79
CA TYR A 166 -17.39 45.43 -18.02
C TYR A 166 -17.97 46.25 -19.19
N ILE A 167 -17.99 45.65 -20.38
CA ILE A 167 -18.87 46.11 -21.45
C ILE A 167 -20.18 45.36 -21.22
N PRO A 168 -21.27 46.03 -20.79
CA PRO A 168 -22.54 45.34 -20.62
C PRO A 168 -22.94 44.75 -21.97
N ARG A 169 -23.13 43.43 -22.02
CA ARG A 169 -23.81 42.76 -23.13
C ARG A 169 -25.13 43.50 -23.33
N ARG A 170 -25.28 44.19 -24.47
CA ARG A 170 -26.58 44.74 -24.93
C ARG A 170 -27.55 43.56 -24.96
N THR A 171 -28.37 43.45 -23.93
CA THR A 171 -29.49 42.52 -23.91
C THR A 171 -30.44 42.93 -25.03
N PHE A 172 -30.84 41.96 -25.86
CA PHE A 172 -31.69 42.12 -27.05
C PHE A 172 -33.10 42.69 -26.76
N LYS A 173 -33.40 43.08 -25.52
CA LYS A 173 -34.72 43.57 -25.08
C LYS A 173 -35.04 45.01 -25.51
N SER A 174 -34.06 45.83 -25.88
CA SER A 174 -34.29 47.22 -26.31
C SER A 174 -34.33 47.44 -27.83
N ALA A 175 -34.16 46.38 -28.64
CA ALA A 175 -34.27 46.48 -30.10
C ALA A 175 -35.69 46.16 -30.64
N TRP A 176 -36.55 45.51 -29.85
CA TRP A 176 -37.88 45.08 -30.30
C TRP A 176 -38.99 46.13 -30.12
N THR A 177 -38.77 47.20 -29.36
CA THR A 177 -39.78 48.24 -29.15
C THR A 177 -39.87 49.28 -30.27
N SER A 178 -38.94 49.26 -31.24
CA SER A 178 -38.95 50.21 -32.38
C SER A 178 -39.51 49.65 -33.69
N PHE A 179 -40.06 48.41 -33.69
CA PHE A 179 -40.58 47.78 -34.92
C PHE A 179 -42.12 47.62 -34.94
N GLN A 180 -42.84 48.04 -33.90
CA GLN A 180 -44.32 47.94 -33.82
C GLN A 180 -45.00 49.31 -33.75
N GLY A 181 -44.51 50.28 -34.52
CA GLY A 181 -45.13 51.61 -34.56
C GLY A 181 -44.67 52.43 -35.76
N ARG A 182 -45.05 52.01 -36.96
CA ARG A 182 -45.23 52.92 -38.09
C ARG A 182 -46.24 52.36 -39.07
#